data_AF-A0AA85AQT8-F1
#
_entry.id   AF-A0AA85AQT8-F1
#
_cell.length_a   1.000
_cell.length_b   1.000
_cell.length_c   1.000
_cell.angle_alpha   90.00
_cell.angle_beta   90.00
_cell.angle_gamma   90.00
#
_symmetry.space_group_name_H-M   'P 1'
#
loop_
_entity.id
_entity.type
_entity.pdbx_description
1 polymer ?
#
loop_
_entity_poly.entity_id
_entity_poly.type
_entity_poly.pdbx_seq_one_letter_code
_entity_poly.pdbx_strand_id
1 'polypeptide(L)'
;MSLDSDSDDTNQQQRIGLEAYIAAIYGQHEILDKLLDEFDVTLYSDELTGMMPIHAAAAWGNPKCLEVLVRHGCNVNQLDSMNCSPVHHAARNGHSETVEWLMKNGASLVELNLFGQKPADLALANNFPDLADVIRREAKKQLKELESKPLHPSDSIGLL
;
A
#
# COMPACT_ATOMS: atom_id res chain seq x y z
N MET A 1 -30.56 -27.14 15.37
CA MET A 1 -30.33 -25.69 15.21
C MET A 1 -28.91 -25.43 15.67
N SER A 2 -27.97 -25.50 14.74
CA SER A 2 -26.54 -25.31 14.98
C SER A 2 -26.21 -23.85 14.71
N LEU A 3 -26.17 -23.06 15.78
CA LEU A 3 -25.43 -21.80 15.85
C LEU A 3 -24.13 -22.20 16.54
N ASP A 4 -22.99 -22.18 15.84
CA ASP A 4 -21.63 -22.16 16.42
C ASP A 4 -20.49 -22.35 15.37
N SER A 5 -20.75 -22.43 14.07
CA SER A 5 -19.68 -22.58 13.06
C SER A 5 -19.02 -21.28 12.59
N ASP A 6 -19.68 -20.12 12.73
CA ASP A 6 -19.20 -18.86 12.11
C ASP A 6 -18.22 -18.07 13.00
N SER A 7 -18.14 -18.39 14.29
CA SER A 7 -17.27 -17.69 15.26
C SER A 7 -15.84 -18.22 15.33
N ASP A 8 -15.59 -19.47 14.89
CA ASP A 8 -14.25 -20.07 14.91
C ASP A 8 -13.43 -19.63 13.68
N ASP A 9 -14.04 -19.65 12.49
CA ASP A 9 -13.40 -19.26 11.23
C ASP A 9 -13.03 -17.76 11.19
N THR A 10 -13.90 -16.90 11.74
CA THR A 10 -13.61 -15.45 11.84
C THR A 10 -12.44 -15.16 12.77
N ASN A 11 -12.34 -15.89 13.89
CA ASN A 11 -11.21 -15.77 14.81
C ASN A 11 -9.91 -16.31 14.19
N GLN A 12 -9.97 -17.39 13.41
CA GLN A 12 -8.80 -17.95 12.74
C GLN A 12 -8.27 -17.00 11.65
N GLN A 13 -9.15 -16.45 10.81
CA GLN A 13 -8.74 -15.50 9.77
C GLN A 13 -8.16 -14.21 10.38
N GLN A 14 -8.74 -13.71 11.49
CA GLN A 14 -8.20 -12.57 12.22
C GLN A 14 -6.80 -12.85 12.81
N ARG A 15 -6.58 -14.06 13.35
CA ARG A 15 -5.26 -14.46 13.86
C ARG A 15 -4.21 -14.53 12.76
N ILE A 16 -4.52 -15.15 11.63
CA ILE A 16 -3.60 -15.26 10.48
C ILE A 16 -3.32 -13.86 9.91
N GLY A 17 -4.34 -13.02 9.83
CA GLY A 17 -4.24 -11.61 9.48
C GLY A 17 -3.23 -10.85 10.34
N LEU A 18 -3.34 -10.98 11.65
CA LEU A 18 -2.43 -10.38 12.61
C LEU A 18 -1.01 -10.95 12.47
N GLU A 19 -0.85 -12.26 12.27
CA GLU A 19 0.44 -12.91 12.06
C GLU A 19 1.15 -12.39 10.80
N ALA A 20 0.43 -12.25 9.68
CA ALA A 20 0.96 -11.65 8.46
C ALA A 20 1.30 -10.16 8.64
N TYR A 21 0.46 -9.41 9.37
CA TYR A 21 0.74 -8.01 9.69
C TYR A 21 2.02 -7.87 10.51
N ILE A 22 2.21 -8.71 11.53
CA ILE A 22 3.41 -8.75 12.36
C ILE A 22 4.65 -9.16 11.54
N ALA A 23 4.54 -10.18 10.69
CA ALA A 23 5.62 -10.60 9.80
C ALA A 23 6.06 -9.46 8.86
N ALA A 24 5.10 -8.68 8.35
CA ALA A 24 5.35 -7.50 7.51
C ALA A 24 6.04 -6.36 8.28
N ILE A 25 5.75 -6.17 9.58
CA ILE A 25 6.46 -5.21 10.45
C ILE A 25 7.92 -5.61 10.62
N TYR A 26 8.18 -6.87 10.93
CA TYR A 26 9.52 -7.37 11.26
C TYR A 26 10.35 -7.79 10.03
N GLY A 27 9.84 -7.57 8.81
CA GLY A 27 10.56 -7.90 7.59
C GLY A 27 10.71 -9.40 7.35
N GLN A 28 9.87 -10.23 7.98
CA GLN A 28 9.95 -11.69 7.93
C GLN A 28 9.30 -12.23 6.65
N HIS A 29 9.90 -11.92 5.50
CA HIS A 29 9.32 -12.20 4.19
C HIS A 29 9.11 -13.69 3.92
N GLU A 30 9.94 -14.61 4.45
CA GLU A 30 9.73 -16.06 4.28
C GLU A 30 8.55 -16.59 5.09
N ILE A 31 8.29 -16.03 6.28
CA ILE A 31 7.13 -16.39 7.09
C ILE A 31 5.88 -15.84 6.42
N LEU A 32 5.94 -14.58 5.98
CA LEU A 32 4.85 -13.94 5.25
C LEU A 32 4.50 -14.71 3.97
N ASP A 33 5.50 -15.19 3.23
CA ASP A 33 5.29 -15.97 2.00
C ASP A 33 4.55 -17.28 2.28
N LYS A 34 5.03 -18.05 3.27
CA LYS A 34 4.39 -19.31 3.67
C LYS A 34 2.95 -19.10 4.14
N LEU A 35 2.69 -18.05 4.90
CA LEU A 35 1.33 -17.72 5.36
C LEU A 35 0.40 -17.40 4.18
N LEU A 36 0.89 -16.69 3.17
CA LEU A 36 0.11 -16.29 2.00
C LEU A 36 -0.06 -17.43 0.96
N ASP A 37 0.86 -18.40 0.94
CA ASP A 37 0.68 -19.64 0.16
C ASP A 37 -0.46 -20.51 0.70
N GLU A 38 -0.67 -20.49 2.02
CA GLU A 38 -1.69 -21.31 2.70
C GLU A 38 -3.04 -20.59 2.85
N PHE A 39 -3.04 -19.25 2.94
CA PHE A 39 -4.21 -18.46 3.24
C PHE A 39 -4.28 -17.16 2.42
N ASP A 40 -5.48 -16.77 2.01
CA ASP A 40 -5.70 -15.45 1.38
C ASP A 40 -5.79 -14.36 2.47
N VAL A 41 -4.64 -13.87 2.91
CA VAL A 41 -4.52 -12.88 4.01
C VAL A 41 -4.67 -11.43 3.51
N THR A 42 -4.94 -11.25 2.22
CA THR A 42 -5.06 -9.94 1.58
C THR A 42 -6.27 -9.13 2.05
N LEU A 43 -7.13 -9.68 2.90
CA LEU A 43 -8.33 -9.03 3.42
C LEU A 43 -8.23 -8.58 4.88
N TYR A 44 -7.14 -8.90 5.57
CA TYR A 44 -7.04 -8.46 6.97
C TYR A 44 -6.63 -6.99 7.04
N SER A 45 -7.63 -6.16 7.29
CA SER A 45 -7.45 -4.80 7.77
C SER A 45 -7.72 -4.74 9.27
N ASP A 46 -6.86 -4.08 10.04
CA ASP A 46 -7.24 -3.66 11.40
C ASP A 46 -8.54 -2.83 11.31
N GLU A 47 -9.61 -3.24 12.01
CA GLU A 47 -10.95 -2.65 11.86
C GLU A 47 -10.99 -1.15 12.17
N LEU A 48 -10.03 -0.65 12.96
CA LEU A 48 -9.96 0.74 13.35
C LEU A 48 -9.21 1.61 12.32
N THR A 49 -8.16 1.08 11.71
CA THR A 49 -7.25 1.85 10.84
C THR A 49 -7.37 1.51 9.36
N GLY A 50 -7.97 0.37 9.00
CA GLY A 50 -7.97 -0.12 7.62
C GLY A 50 -6.60 -0.61 7.16
N MET A 51 -5.60 -0.66 8.06
CA MET A 51 -4.24 -1.02 7.69
C MET A 51 -4.11 -2.52 7.45
N MET A 52 -3.36 -2.86 6.41
CA MET A 52 -3.15 -4.22 5.91
C MET A 52 -1.64 -4.52 5.94
N PRO A 53 -1.21 -5.78 5.79
CA PRO A 53 0.22 -6.11 5.78
C PRO A 53 1.06 -5.28 4.79
N ILE A 54 0.50 -4.86 3.66
CA ILE A 54 1.20 -3.98 2.69
C ILE A 54 1.44 -2.57 3.22
N HIS A 55 0.51 -2.03 4.01
CA HIS A 55 0.70 -0.76 4.71
C HIS A 55 1.78 -0.89 5.77
N ALA A 56 1.80 -1.99 6.53
CA ALA A 56 2.83 -2.27 7.54
C ALA A 56 4.22 -2.45 6.93
N ALA A 57 4.36 -3.28 5.89
CA ALA A 57 5.63 -3.48 5.20
C ALA A 57 6.21 -2.15 4.70
N ALA A 58 5.36 -1.26 4.17
CA ALA A 58 5.79 0.06 3.74
C ALA A 58 6.15 0.99 4.91
N ALA A 59 5.33 1.01 5.97
CA ALA A 59 5.55 1.80 7.16
C ALA A 59 6.84 1.43 7.90
N TRP A 60 7.30 0.18 7.80
CA TRP A 60 8.49 -0.31 8.51
C TRP A 60 9.69 -0.56 7.60
N GLY A 61 9.61 -0.18 6.33
CA GLY A 61 10.76 -0.15 5.44
C GLY A 61 11.17 -1.53 4.90
N ASN A 62 10.20 -2.42 4.66
CA ASN A 62 10.44 -3.82 4.29
C ASN A 62 10.06 -4.12 2.82
N PRO A 63 10.90 -3.73 1.83
CA PRO A 63 10.57 -3.90 0.41
C PRO A 63 10.44 -5.37 -0.01
N LYS A 64 11.14 -6.30 0.64
CA LYS A 64 10.97 -7.75 0.38
C LYS A 64 9.59 -8.27 0.78
N CYS A 65 9.02 -7.76 1.88
CA CYS A 65 7.64 -8.08 2.25
C CYS A 65 6.65 -7.48 1.24
N LEU A 66 6.91 -6.27 0.73
CA LEU A 66 6.10 -5.69 -0.34
C LEU A 66 6.13 -6.55 -1.61
N GLU A 67 7.29 -7.07 -1.98
CA GLU A 67 7.43 -7.98 -3.12
C GLU A 67 6.59 -9.24 -2.96
N VAL A 68 6.67 -9.90 -1.80
CA VAL A 68 5.86 -11.08 -1.48
C VAL A 68 4.36 -10.74 -1.56
N LEU A 69 3.94 -9.64 -0.94
CA LEU A 69 2.53 -9.24 -0.90
C LEU A 69 1.97 -8.93 -2.30
N VAL A 70 2.72 -8.18 -3.12
CA VAL A 70 2.30 -7.84 -4.49
C VAL A 70 2.28 -9.08 -5.38
N ARG A 71 3.23 -10.02 -5.22
CA ARG A 71 3.20 -11.31 -5.93
C ARG A 71 1.94 -12.12 -5.59
N HIS A 72 1.47 -12.02 -4.34
CA HIS A 72 0.23 -12.61 -3.86
C HIS A 72 -1.02 -11.76 -4.14
N GLY A 73 -0.92 -10.78 -5.06
CA GLY A 73 -2.07 -10.04 -5.58
C GLY A 73 -2.46 -8.79 -4.80
N CYS A 74 -1.73 -8.39 -3.76
CA CYS A 74 -1.99 -7.11 -3.10
C CYS A 74 -1.79 -5.93 -4.06
N ASN A 75 -2.71 -4.98 -4.01
CA ASN A 75 -2.60 -3.74 -4.77
C ASN A 75 -1.56 -2.80 -4.13
N VAL A 76 -0.54 -2.39 -4.89
CA VAL A 76 0.49 -1.42 -4.44
C VAL A 76 -0.08 -0.06 -4.02
N ASN A 77 -1.27 0.27 -4.53
CA ASN A 77 -2.02 1.49 -4.24
C ASN A 77 -3.21 1.24 -3.30
N GLN A 78 -3.21 0.12 -2.56
CA GLN A 78 -4.23 -0.14 -1.55
C GLN A 78 -4.35 1.05 -0.60
N LEU A 79 -5.57 1.38 -0.19
CA LEU A 79 -5.82 2.50 0.73
C LEU A 79 -6.25 1.96 2.09
N ASP A 80 -5.75 2.58 3.15
CA ASP A 80 -6.25 2.42 4.51
C ASP A 80 -7.48 3.32 4.77
N SER A 81 -8.02 3.32 6.00
CA SER A 81 -9.19 4.12 6.36
C SER A 81 -8.96 5.64 6.34
N MET A 82 -7.70 6.08 6.21
CA MET A 82 -7.33 7.49 6.09
C MET A 82 -6.97 7.88 4.65
N ASN A 83 -7.30 7.03 3.68
CA ASN A 83 -6.86 7.13 2.28
C ASN A 83 -5.33 7.23 2.15
N CYS A 84 -4.57 6.68 3.10
CA CYS A 84 -3.13 6.55 2.97
C CYS A 84 -2.82 5.26 2.21
N SER A 85 -2.07 5.39 1.12
CA SER A 85 -1.48 4.25 0.41
C SER A 85 -0.14 3.82 1.04
N PRO A 86 0.40 2.63 0.71
CA PRO A 86 1.72 2.21 1.18
C PRO A 86 2.81 3.28 1.06
N VAL A 87 2.84 4.03 -0.06
CA VAL A 87 3.85 5.08 -0.26
C VAL A 87 3.67 6.28 0.69
N HIS A 88 2.45 6.57 1.15
CA HIS A 88 2.23 7.58 2.20
C HIS A 88 2.94 7.18 3.50
N HIS A 89 2.81 5.91 3.92
CA HIS A 89 3.45 5.43 5.15
C HIS A 89 4.98 5.35 5.02
N ALA A 90 5.50 4.83 3.91
CA ALA A 90 6.95 4.77 3.68
C ALA A 90 7.58 6.17 3.64
N ALA A 91 6.90 7.14 3.01
CA ALA A 91 7.35 8.53 2.95
C ALA A 91 7.31 9.22 4.31
N ARG A 92 6.21 9.04 5.08
CA ARG A 92 6.07 9.56 6.45
C ARG A 92 7.21 9.11 7.36
N ASN A 93 7.68 7.87 7.19
CA ASN A 93 8.70 7.26 8.04
C ASN A 93 10.13 7.31 7.45
N GLY A 94 10.31 7.94 6.28
CA GLY A 94 11.64 8.17 5.70
C GLY A 94 12.29 6.96 5.01
N HIS A 95 11.51 5.90 4.72
CA HIS A 95 12.03 4.67 4.13
C HIS A 95 12.29 4.81 2.62
N SER A 96 13.39 5.46 2.27
CA SER A 96 13.73 5.83 0.89
C SER A 96 13.81 4.64 -0.07
N GLU A 97 14.43 3.52 0.33
CA GLU A 97 14.51 2.30 -0.49
C GLU A 97 13.12 1.71 -0.75
N THR A 98 12.24 1.73 0.24
CA THR A 98 10.86 1.25 0.14
C THR A 98 10.03 2.16 -0.76
N VAL A 99 10.21 3.48 -0.67
CA VAL A 99 9.59 4.44 -1.60
C VAL A 99 10.08 4.19 -3.02
N GLU A 100 11.38 3.95 -3.23
CA GLU A 100 11.93 3.61 -4.55
C GLU A 100 11.31 2.32 -5.12
N TRP A 101 11.19 1.29 -4.29
CA TRP A 101 10.54 0.04 -4.68
C TRP A 101 9.08 0.27 -5.09
N LEU A 102 8.31 1.00 -4.28
CA LEU A 102 6.90 1.33 -4.57
C LEU A 102 6.74 2.12 -5.87
N MET A 103 7.61 3.11 -6.11
CA MET A 103 7.63 3.90 -7.34
C MET A 103 7.84 3.03 -8.57
N LYS A 104 8.83 2.12 -8.53
CA LYS A 104 9.12 1.18 -9.62
C LYS A 104 7.97 0.22 -9.91
N ASN A 105 7.14 -0.06 -8.91
CA ASN A 105 5.99 -0.96 -9.02
C ASN A 105 4.66 -0.24 -9.24
N GLY A 106 4.67 1.04 -9.66
CA GLY A 106 3.46 1.74 -10.10
C GLY A 106 2.64 2.40 -8.98
N ALA A 107 3.27 2.71 -7.84
CA ALA A 107 2.62 3.53 -6.82
C ALA A 107 2.31 4.95 -7.34
N SER A 108 1.09 5.42 -7.11
CA SER A 108 0.70 6.80 -7.38
C SER A 108 1.32 7.73 -6.33
N LEU A 109 2.02 8.76 -6.80
CA LEU A 109 2.68 9.76 -5.94
C LEU A 109 1.88 11.06 -5.80
N VAL A 110 0.69 11.10 -6.39
CA VAL A 110 -0.14 12.31 -6.49
C VAL A 110 -1.45 12.22 -5.73
N GLU A 111 -1.87 11.03 -5.29
CA GLU A 111 -3.07 10.87 -4.47
C GLU A 111 -2.95 11.63 -3.15
N LEU A 112 -4.10 12.08 -2.66
CA LEU A 112 -4.23 12.77 -1.38
C LEU A 112 -4.87 11.84 -0.37
N ASN A 113 -4.31 11.82 0.85
CA ASN A 113 -5.00 11.24 1.99
C ASN A 113 -6.17 12.15 2.46
N LEU A 114 -6.92 11.72 3.50
CA LEU A 114 -8.04 12.50 4.04
C LEU A 114 -7.64 13.87 4.64
N PHE A 115 -6.35 14.11 4.88
CA PHE A 115 -5.82 15.39 5.35
C PHE A 115 -5.36 16.30 4.20
N GLY A 116 -5.57 15.90 2.95
CA GLY A 116 -5.13 16.65 1.77
C GLY A 116 -3.62 16.63 1.54
N GLN A 117 -2.93 15.60 2.04
CA GLN A 117 -1.47 15.48 1.95
C GLN A 117 -1.09 14.42 0.92
N LYS A 118 -0.11 14.74 0.06
CA LYS A 118 0.58 13.75 -0.79
C LYS A 118 1.65 13.02 0.02
N PRO A 119 2.19 11.89 -0.48
CA PRO A 119 3.32 11.21 0.17
C PRO A 119 4.52 12.13 0.43
N ALA A 120 4.85 13.03 -0.53
CA ALA A 120 5.93 13.99 -0.37
C ALA A 120 5.69 15.00 0.78
N ASP A 121 4.43 15.37 1.04
CA ASP A 121 4.09 16.31 2.10
C ASP A 121 4.25 15.66 3.47
N LEU A 122 3.95 14.36 3.58
CA LEU A 122 4.23 13.57 4.78
C LEU A 122 5.74 13.42 5.02
N ALA A 123 6.54 13.14 3.99
CA ALA A 123 8.00 13.10 4.13
C ALA A 123 8.56 14.44 4.63
N LEU A 124 8.11 15.56 4.05
CA LEU A 124 8.54 16.89 4.47
C LEU A 124 8.13 17.21 5.92
N ALA A 125 6.88 16.92 6.28
CA ALA A 125 6.37 17.15 7.63
C ALA A 125 7.10 16.33 8.71
N ASN A 126 7.69 15.19 8.34
CA ASN A 126 8.44 14.30 9.22
C ASN A 126 9.97 14.45 9.07
N ASN A 127 10.43 15.59 8.54
CA ASN A 127 11.85 15.94 8.46
C ASN A 127 12.68 15.07 7.50
N PHE A 128 12.07 14.65 6.37
CA PHE A 128 12.75 13.96 5.26
C PHE A 128 12.69 14.79 3.96
N PRO A 129 13.34 15.97 3.89
CA PRO A 129 13.23 16.89 2.75
C PRO A 129 13.80 16.32 1.45
N ASP A 130 14.94 15.62 1.50
CA ASP A 130 15.55 15.02 0.30
C ASP A 130 14.63 13.96 -0.33
N LEU A 131 14.00 13.14 0.51
CA LEU A 131 13.01 12.15 0.06
C LEU A 131 11.77 12.84 -0.52
N ALA A 132 11.28 13.91 0.12
CA ALA A 132 10.15 14.68 -0.40
C ALA A 132 10.46 15.25 -1.80
N ASP A 133 11.67 15.73 -2.02
CA ASP A 133 12.11 16.27 -3.31
C ASP A 133 12.23 15.19 -4.38
N VAL A 134 12.74 14.00 -4.02
CA VAL A 134 12.73 12.83 -4.91
C VAL A 134 11.29 12.48 -5.31
N ILE A 135 10.38 12.34 -4.35
CA ILE A 135 8.97 12.00 -4.63
C ILE A 135 8.32 13.06 -5.52
N ARG A 136 8.51 14.36 -5.22
CA ARG A 136 7.96 15.46 -6.03
C ARG A 136 8.47 15.44 -7.47
N ARG A 137 9.75 15.16 -7.65
CA ARG A 137 10.36 15.08 -8.98
C ARG A 137 9.77 13.93 -9.79
N GLU A 138 9.61 12.76 -9.17
CA GLU A 138 9.01 11.60 -9.84
C GLU A 138 7.50 11.77 -10.08
N ALA A 139 6.75 12.37 -9.14
CA ALA A 139 5.34 12.69 -9.31
C ALA A 139 5.08 13.61 -10.51
N LYS A 140 5.96 14.60 -10.74
CA LYS A 140 5.89 15.47 -11.92
C LYS A 140 6.10 14.71 -13.24
N LYS A 141 6.90 13.63 -13.24
CA LYS A 141 7.08 12.79 -14.43
C LYS A 141 5.83 11.96 -14.69
N GLN A 142 5.27 11.33 -13.65
CA GLN A 142 4.00 10.58 -13.75
C GLN A 142 2.87 11.44 -14.34
N LEU A 143 2.75 12.70 -13.90
CA LEU A 143 1.74 13.62 -14.42
C LEU A 143 1.94 13.95 -15.92
N LYS A 144 3.17 14.22 -16.34
CA LYS A 144 3.49 14.47 -17.75
C LYS A 144 3.21 13.25 -18.63
N GLU A 145 3.50 12.05 -18.13
CA GLU A 145 3.22 10.80 -18.84
C GLU A 145 1.70 10.62 -19.04
N LEU A 146 0.89 10.91 -18.02
CA LEU A 146 -0.57 10.89 -18.11
C LEU A 146 -1.10 11.90 -19.14
N GLU A 147 -0.58 13.13 -19.15
CA GLU A 147 -0.95 14.17 -20.11
C GLU A 147 -0.51 13.85 -21.55
N SER A 148 0.57 13.07 -21.71
CA SER A 148 1.12 12.69 -23.02
C SER A 148 0.44 11.48 -23.66
N LYS A 149 -0.38 10.72 -22.93
CA LYS A 149 -1.17 9.63 -23.50
C LYS A 149 -2.28 10.23 -24.37
N PRO A 150 -2.33 9.94 -25.69
CA PRO A 150 -3.38 10.47 -26.55
C PRO A 150 -4.74 9.97 -26.04
N LEU A 151 -5.73 10.87 -25.91
CA LEU A 151 -7.13 10.49 -25.77
C LEU A 151 -7.45 9.52 -26.91
N HIS A 152 -7.82 8.28 -26.57
CA HIS A 152 -8.22 7.34 -27.60
C HIS A 152 -9.54 7.87 -28.20
N PRO A 153 -9.70 7.95 -29.54
CA PRO A 153 -10.90 8.52 -30.17
C PRO A 153 -12.23 7.87 -29.76
N SER A 154 -12.18 6.70 -29.11
CA SER A 154 -13.34 6.01 -28.53
C SER A 154 -13.95 6.72 -27.33
N ASP A 155 -13.19 7.57 -26.62
CA ASP A 155 -13.65 8.21 -25.38
C ASP A 155 -14.51 9.47 -25.64
N SER A 156 -14.69 9.84 -26.92
CA SER A 156 -15.48 11.01 -27.35
C SER A 156 -16.88 10.68 -27.89
N ILE A 157 -17.35 9.43 -27.82
CA ILE A 157 -18.67 9.08 -28.38
C ILE A 157 -19.65 8.73 -27.25
N GLY A 158 -20.28 9.76 -26.70
CA GLY A 158 -21.35 9.62 -25.71
C GLY A 158 -22.18 10.89 -25.49
N LEU A 159 -22.22 11.80 -26.46
CA LEU A 159 -23.08 13.01 -26.44
C LEU A 159 -23.59 13.30 -27.86
N LEU A 160 -24.59 12.54 -28.27
CA LEU A 160 -25.67 12.91 -29.20
C LEU A 160 -26.97 12.35 -28.64
#